data_AF-A0A816V884-F1
#
_entry.id   AF-A0A816V884-F1
#
_cell.length_a   1.000
_cell.length_b   1.000
_cell.length_c   1.000
_cell.angle_alpha   90.00
_cell.angle_beta   90.00
_cell.angle_gamma   90.00
#
_symmetry.space_group_name_H-M   'P 1'
#
loop_
_entity.id
_entity.type
_entity.pdbx_description
1 polymer ?
#
loop_
_entity_poly.entity_id
_entity_poly.type
_entity_poly.pdbx_seq_one_letter_code
_entity_poly.pdbx_strand_id
1 'polypeptide(L)'
;MSMTQYPMQGEVKFSAKTTKDAKEWLEDLAFRFAAVEINMTTGWRKIYLYLDEQAAKWWRENQGNFEDWYSFKKIFEEEHSPSLASIRATAAKDMADRKQGKSEPLTAYYHDKIKLIKRYETNMPEAQQLEWLQAGMWHTTLEEFLKYTITSTKELKNYAIQIEAKQSLLAKIKAEQDEEERTARLVQQAQHIGEQ
;
A
#
# COMPACT_ATOMS: atom_id res chain seq x y z
N MET A 1 6.93 12.14 43.71
CA MET A 1 7.88 11.15 43.16
C MET A 1 7.66 11.09 41.66
N SER A 2 8.64 11.51 40.85
CA SER A 2 8.51 11.54 39.39
C SER A 2 8.81 10.14 38.85
N MET A 3 7.81 9.46 38.28
CA MET A 3 8.07 8.28 37.46
C MET A 3 8.73 8.76 36.17
N THR A 4 10.03 8.58 36.07
CA THR A 4 10.73 8.59 34.79
C THR A 4 10.19 7.44 33.96
N GLN A 5 9.16 7.69 33.14
CA GLN A 5 8.69 6.76 32.12
C GLN A 5 9.83 6.59 31.12
N TYR A 6 10.55 5.48 31.25
CA TYR A 6 11.49 4.99 30.26
C TYR A 6 10.74 4.68 28.95
N PRO A 7 11.41 4.77 27.79
CA PRO A 7 10.82 4.28 26.54
C PRO A 7 10.34 2.85 26.74
N MET A 8 9.13 2.53 26.25
CA MET A 8 8.58 1.20 26.40
C MET A 8 9.50 0.18 25.71
N GLN A 9 9.79 -0.94 26.38
CA GLN A 9 10.69 -1.95 25.84
C GLN A 9 10.23 -2.40 24.44
N GLY A 10 11.11 -2.24 23.44
CA GLY A 10 10.86 -2.60 22.04
C GLY A 10 10.58 -1.44 21.08
N GLU A 11 10.69 -0.18 21.54
CA GLU A 11 10.38 0.98 20.68
C GLU A 11 11.43 1.27 19.61
N VAL A 12 10.95 1.40 18.37
CA VAL A 12 11.75 1.84 17.22
C VAL A 12 11.96 3.34 17.31
N LYS A 13 13.17 3.73 17.72
CA LYS A 13 13.60 5.14 17.69
C LYS A 13 13.71 5.64 16.25
N PHE A 14 13.44 6.92 16.05
CA PHE A 14 13.62 7.57 14.75
C PHE A 14 15.02 8.15 14.62
N SER A 15 15.79 7.69 13.63
CA SER A 15 17.18 8.11 13.42
C SER A 15 17.36 9.14 12.28
N ALA A 16 16.28 9.53 11.60
CA ALA A 16 16.27 10.26 10.32
C ALA A 16 16.92 9.53 9.13
N LYS A 17 17.50 8.34 9.33
CA LYS A 17 17.99 7.45 8.27
C LYS A 17 17.08 6.24 8.02
N THR A 18 16.01 6.11 8.81
CA THR A 18 15.06 5.02 8.68
C THR A 18 14.30 5.11 7.36
N THR A 19 13.89 3.96 6.80
CA THR A 19 12.97 3.90 5.67
C THR A 19 11.54 4.34 6.03
N LYS A 20 11.25 4.49 7.31
CA LYS A 20 9.95 4.93 7.83
C LYS A 20 9.82 6.44 7.68
N ASP A 21 8.73 6.87 7.06
CA ASP A 21 8.39 8.26 6.86
C ASP A 21 8.17 8.98 8.20
N ALA A 22 8.66 10.23 8.32
CA ALA A 22 8.60 10.99 9.57
C ALA A 22 7.16 11.23 10.04
N LYS A 23 6.22 11.44 9.11
CA LYS A 23 4.81 11.63 9.43
C LYS A 23 4.19 10.33 9.95
N GLU A 24 4.43 9.20 9.27
CA GLU A 24 3.95 7.89 9.74
C GLU A 24 4.51 7.54 11.11
N TRP A 25 5.77 7.87 11.37
CA TRP A 25 6.39 7.66 12.68
C TRP A 25 5.75 8.54 13.77
N LEU A 26 5.48 9.83 13.47
CA LEU A 26 4.81 10.73 14.42
C LEU A 26 3.37 10.31 14.73
N GLU A 27 2.63 9.78 13.76
CA GLU A 27 1.26 9.28 13.97
C GLU A 27 1.25 8.07 14.91
N ASP A 28 2.17 7.11 14.71
CA ASP A 28 2.37 5.95 15.59
C ASP A 28 2.79 6.38 17.01
N LEU A 29 3.69 7.36 17.13
CA LEU A 29 4.12 7.90 18.41
C LEU A 29 2.98 8.61 19.16
N ALA A 30 2.20 9.44 18.46
CA ALA A 30 1.06 10.15 19.04
C ALA A 30 -0.01 9.17 19.56
N PHE A 31 -0.29 8.10 18.80
CA PHE A 31 -1.19 7.04 19.23
C PHE A 31 -0.72 6.37 20.53
N ARG A 32 0.58 6.06 20.63
CA ARG A 32 1.17 5.46 21.84
C ARG A 32 1.13 6.41 23.03
N PHE A 33 1.48 7.68 22.80
CA PHE A 33 1.42 8.68 23.85
C PHE A 33 0.00 8.86 24.40
N ALA A 34 -1.02 8.78 23.54
CA ALA A 34 -2.40 8.75 23.98
C ALA A 34 -2.72 7.50 24.82
N ALA A 35 -2.22 6.33 24.41
CA ALA A 35 -2.45 5.07 25.13
C ALA A 35 -1.83 5.02 26.54
N VAL A 36 -0.77 5.80 26.79
CA VAL A 36 -0.13 5.93 28.12
C VAL A 36 -0.46 7.25 28.81
N GLU A 37 -1.51 7.95 28.37
CA GLU A 37 -2.02 9.21 28.93
C GLU A 37 -0.95 10.32 29.06
N ILE A 38 0.05 10.33 28.18
CA ILE A 38 0.99 11.44 28.13
C ILE A 38 0.24 12.67 27.64
N ASN A 39 0.22 13.70 28.46
CA ASN A 39 -0.41 14.97 28.11
C ASN A 39 0.38 15.66 26.98
N MET A 40 -0.20 15.79 25.79
CA MET A 40 0.45 16.41 24.62
C MET A 40 0.73 17.91 24.76
N THR A 41 0.15 18.59 25.75
CA THR A 41 0.46 20.01 26.01
C THR A 41 1.82 20.22 26.68
N THR A 42 2.31 19.24 27.44
CA THR A 42 3.53 19.38 28.27
C THR A 42 4.50 18.22 28.13
N GLY A 43 4.01 17.02 27.82
CA GLY A 43 4.79 15.79 27.71
C GLY A 43 5.42 15.57 26.33
N TRP A 44 5.05 16.35 25.32
CA TRP A 44 5.58 16.20 23.96
C TRP A 44 7.11 16.39 23.88
N ARG A 45 7.66 17.20 24.79
CA ARG A 45 9.12 17.38 24.92
C ARG A 45 9.86 16.09 25.27
N LYS A 46 9.19 15.04 25.76
CA LYS A 46 9.81 13.72 25.99
C LYS A 46 10.16 12.98 24.69
N ILE A 47 9.83 13.53 23.53
CA ILE A 47 10.13 12.93 22.23
C ILE A 47 11.62 12.61 22.04
N TYR A 48 12.54 13.34 22.68
CA TYR A 48 13.97 13.04 22.62
C TYR A 48 14.32 11.60 23.07
N LEU A 49 13.50 10.98 23.92
CA LEU A 49 13.68 9.58 24.33
C LEU A 49 13.45 8.59 23.18
N TYR A 50 12.73 9.03 22.14
CA TYR A 50 12.31 8.26 20.98
C TYR A 50 13.07 8.66 19.70
N LEU A 51 14.03 9.58 19.82
CA LEU A 51 14.91 9.98 18.72
C LEU A 51 16.29 9.32 18.89
N ASP A 52 16.96 9.08 17.76
CA ASP A 52 18.34 8.61 17.73
C ASP A 52 19.18 9.36 16.69
N GLU A 53 20.49 9.18 16.75
CA GLU A 53 21.47 9.69 15.78
C GLU A 53 21.23 11.15 15.34
N GLN A 54 20.93 11.34 14.05
CA GLN A 54 20.79 12.63 13.41
C GLN A 54 19.52 13.35 13.86
N ALA A 55 18.43 12.63 14.09
CA ALA A 55 17.20 13.22 14.62
C ALA A 55 17.37 13.69 16.07
N ALA A 56 18.10 12.92 16.90
CA ALA A 56 18.43 13.33 18.26
C ALA A 56 19.38 14.54 18.30
N LYS A 57 20.33 14.64 17.34
CA LYS A 57 21.18 15.83 17.18
C LYS A 57 20.33 17.05 16.78
N TRP A 58 19.52 16.92 15.74
CA TRP A 58 18.64 17.98 15.27
C TRP A 58 17.70 18.48 16.37
N TRP A 59 17.11 17.58 17.16
CA TRP A 59 16.27 17.96 18.29
C TRP A 59 17.02 18.81 19.32
N ARG A 60 18.24 18.43 19.70
CA ARG A 60 19.04 19.20 20.68
C ARG A 60 19.31 20.62 20.21
N GLU A 61 19.50 20.82 18.91
CA GLU A 61 19.78 22.10 18.27
C GLU A 61 18.50 22.95 18.09
N ASN A 62 17.33 22.34 17.97
CA ASN A 62 16.09 23.03 17.60
C ASN A 62 15.00 23.05 18.69
N GLN A 63 15.13 22.28 19.77
CA GLN A 63 14.08 22.15 20.81
C GLN A 63 13.62 23.46 21.46
N GLY A 64 14.46 24.51 21.43
CA GLY A 64 14.12 25.84 21.93
C GLY A 64 13.19 26.64 21.02
N ASN A 65 13.01 26.21 19.77
CA ASN A 65 12.22 26.90 18.75
C ASN A 65 10.74 26.45 18.73
N PHE A 66 10.37 25.50 19.59
CA PHE A 66 9.07 24.85 19.56
C PHE A 66 8.27 25.20 20.82
N GLU A 67 7.10 25.79 20.63
CA GLU A 67 6.22 26.22 21.72
C GLU A 67 5.28 25.07 22.15
N ASP A 68 4.88 24.24 21.19
CA ASP A 68 3.88 23.19 21.37
C ASP A 68 4.13 21.98 20.44
N TRP A 69 3.31 20.95 20.62
CA TRP A 69 3.37 19.75 19.78
C TRP A 69 3.11 20.03 18.30
N TYR A 70 2.26 21.00 17.98
CA TYR A 70 1.86 21.30 16.61
C TYR A 70 3.01 21.93 15.81
N SER A 71 3.65 22.96 16.39
CA SER A 71 4.84 23.62 15.85
C SER A 71 6.01 22.65 15.69
N PHE A 72 6.25 21.80 16.69
CA PHE A 72 7.23 20.72 16.57
C PHE A 72 6.90 19.77 15.41
N LYS A 73 5.68 19.21 15.36
CA LYS A 73 5.27 18.23 14.35
C LYS A 73 5.49 18.77 12.94
N LYS A 74 5.05 20.00 12.70
CA LYS A 74 5.20 20.65 11.40
C LYS A 74 6.68 20.74 10.97
N ILE A 75 7.54 21.28 11.84
CA ILE A 75 8.95 21.50 11.49
C ILE A 75 9.72 20.16 11.40
N PHE A 76 9.38 19.20 12.27
CA PHE A 76 9.95 17.85 12.21
C PHE A 76 9.60 17.14 10.91
N GLU A 77 8.34 17.25 10.46
CA GLU A 77 7.92 16.72 9.16
C GLU A 77 8.64 17.43 8.00
N GLU A 78 8.80 18.75 8.05
CA GLU A 78 9.53 19.50 7.02
C GLU A 78 11.02 19.11 6.92
N GLU A 79 11.67 18.85 8.05
CA GLU A 79 13.09 18.46 8.09
C GLU A 79 13.31 17.01 7.67
N HIS A 80 12.50 16.10 8.20
CA HIS A 80 12.78 14.66 8.18
C HIS A 80 11.88 13.85 7.24
N SER A 81 10.84 14.45 6.66
CA SER A 81 10.09 13.80 5.58
C SER A 81 10.87 13.95 4.26
N PRO A 82 10.80 12.96 3.36
CA PRO A 82 11.38 13.10 2.03
C PRO A 82 10.75 14.31 1.32
N SER A 83 11.58 15.09 0.61
CA SER A 83 11.07 16.20 -0.19
C SER A 83 10.03 15.73 -1.20
N LEU A 84 9.08 16.59 -1.57
CA LEU A 84 8.07 16.25 -2.58
C LEU A 84 8.71 15.75 -3.90
N ALA A 85 9.87 16.31 -4.28
CA ALA A 85 10.65 15.85 -5.42
C ALA A 85 11.16 14.41 -5.25
N SER A 86 11.66 14.07 -4.05
CA SER A 86 12.07 12.69 -3.73
C SER A 86 10.89 11.73 -3.70
N ILE A 87 9.76 12.12 -3.11
CA ILE A 87 8.53 11.31 -3.09
C ILE A 87 8.07 11.02 -4.52
N ARG A 88 8.05 12.05 -5.37
CA ARG A 88 7.69 11.93 -6.79
C ARG A 88 8.67 11.05 -7.55
N ALA A 89 9.97 11.21 -7.34
CA ALA A 89 10.98 10.38 -8.01
C ALA A 89 10.81 8.89 -7.65
N THR A 90 10.63 8.57 -6.37
CA THR A 90 10.38 7.20 -5.92
C THR A 90 9.04 6.68 -6.45
N ALA A 91 7.97 7.47 -6.36
CA ALA A 91 6.66 7.07 -6.88
C ALA A 91 6.67 6.86 -8.40
N ALA A 92 7.40 7.68 -9.17
CA ALA A 92 7.57 7.49 -10.61
C ALA A 92 8.28 6.18 -10.93
N LYS A 93 9.32 5.83 -10.18
CA LYS A 93 10.00 4.54 -10.31
C LYS A 93 9.09 3.38 -9.95
N ASP A 94 8.43 3.45 -8.78
CA ASP A 94 7.48 2.42 -8.33
C ASP A 94 6.34 2.24 -9.35
N MET A 95 5.83 3.34 -9.93
CA MET A 95 4.86 3.30 -11.02
C MET A 95 5.42 2.62 -12.27
N ALA A 96 6.65 2.92 -12.70
CA ALA A 96 7.25 2.29 -13.88
C ALA A 96 7.44 0.77 -13.68
N ASP A 97 7.92 0.37 -12.50
CA ASP A 97 8.27 -1.00 -12.15
C ASP A 97 7.03 -1.87 -11.86
N ARG A 98 5.93 -1.26 -11.41
CA ARG A 98 4.71 -2.00 -11.08
C ARG A 98 4.01 -2.52 -12.33
N LYS A 99 4.29 -3.78 -12.70
CA LYS A 99 3.58 -4.54 -13.73
C LYS A 99 2.54 -5.48 -13.11
N GLN A 100 1.46 -5.73 -13.82
CA GLN A 100 0.46 -6.73 -13.46
C GLN A 100 1.08 -8.14 -13.61
N GLY A 101 0.98 -8.96 -12.57
CA GLY A 101 1.40 -10.36 -12.64
C GLY A 101 0.47 -11.21 -13.52
N LYS A 102 1.00 -12.29 -14.11
CA LYS A 102 0.24 -13.20 -15.00
C LYS A 102 -1.05 -13.77 -14.38
N SER A 103 -1.04 -14.02 -13.08
CA SER A 103 -2.17 -14.56 -12.31
C SER A 103 -2.76 -13.55 -11.33
N GLU A 104 -2.35 -12.28 -11.47
CA GLU A 104 -2.81 -11.23 -10.57
C GLU A 104 -4.16 -10.68 -11.04
N PRO A 105 -5.17 -10.60 -10.16
CA PRO A 105 -6.41 -9.89 -10.45
C PRO A 105 -6.13 -8.45 -10.90
N LEU A 106 -6.80 -8.03 -11.98
CA LEU A 106 -6.72 -6.67 -12.49
C LEU A 106 -7.19 -5.64 -11.44
N THR A 107 -8.15 -5.98 -10.59
CA THR A 107 -8.63 -5.13 -9.50
C THR A 107 -7.57 -4.88 -8.44
N ALA A 108 -6.74 -5.89 -8.12
CA ALA A 108 -5.62 -5.76 -7.20
C ALA A 108 -4.54 -4.82 -7.79
N TYR A 109 -4.15 -5.09 -9.04
CA TYR A 109 -3.22 -4.23 -9.79
C TYR A 109 -3.71 -2.78 -9.85
N TYR A 110 -4.99 -2.58 -10.20
CA TYR A 110 -5.61 -1.26 -10.29
C TYR A 110 -5.48 -0.48 -8.99
N HIS A 111 -5.84 -1.08 -7.85
CA HIS A 111 -5.81 -0.39 -6.57
C HIS A 111 -4.39 0.02 -6.16
N ASP A 112 -3.40 -0.86 -6.36
CA ASP A 112 -2.01 -0.55 -6.06
C ASP A 112 -1.49 0.57 -6.96
N LYS A 113 -1.76 0.49 -8.27
CA LYS A 113 -1.32 1.49 -9.24
C LYS A 113 -1.93 2.87 -8.97
N ILE A 114 -3.22 2.93 -8.63
CA ILE A 114 -3.90 4.18 -8.26
C ILE A 114 -3.29 4.81 -6.99
N LYS A 115 -2.87 4.01 -6.00
CA LYS A 115 -2.18 4.54 -4.82
C LYS A 115 -0.84 5.18 -5.21
N LEU A 116 -0.07 4.54 -6.09
CA LEU A 116 1.20 5.07 -6.58
C LEU A 116 1.01 6.36 -7.39
N ILE A 117 -0.01 6.40 -8.26
CA ILE A 117 -0.41 7.60 -9.01
C ILE A 117 -0.71 8.76 -8.06
N LYS A 118 -1.52 8.53 -7.02
CA LYS A 118 -1.87 9.58 -6.05
C LYS A 118 -0.67 10.05 -5.23
N ARG A 119 0.29 9.16 -4.96
CA ARG A 119 1.54 9.51 -4.26
C ARG A 119 2.46 10.37 -5.14
N TYR A 120 2.45 10.15 -6.46
CA TYR A 120 3.17 11.00 -7.41
C TYR A 120 2.46 12.35 -7.61
N GLU A 121 1.17 12.31 -7.92
CA GLU A 121 0.35 13.49 -8.19
C GLU A 121 -1.13 13.23 -7.85
N THR A 122 -1.60 13.88 -6.78
CA THR A 122 -2.97 13.72 -6.28
C THR A 122 -4.05 14.01 -7.32
N ASN A 123 -3.80 15.01 -8.18
CA ASN A 123 -4.76 15.51 -9.17
C ASN A 123 -4.31 15.21 -10.60
N MET A 124 -3.70 14.04 -10.83
CA MET A 124 -3.29 13.61 -12.18
C MET A 124 -4.51 13.55 -13.12
N PRO A 125 -4.44 14.07 -14.35
CA PRO A 125 -5.53 13.95 -15.33
C PRO A 125 -5.89 12.50 -15.65
N GLU A 126 -7.17 12.17 -15.82
CA GLU A 126 -7.62 10.78 -16.04
C GLU A 126 -6.94 10.10 -17.22
N ALA A 127 -6.74 10.80 -18.34
CA ALA A 127 -6.03 10.26 -19.51
C ALA A 127 -4.62 9.77 -19.14
N GLN A 128 -3.88 10.54 -18.36
CA GLN A 128 -2.54 10.17 -17.91
C GLN A 128 -2.58 9.02 -16.89
N GLN A 129 -3.60 8.98 -16.02
CA GLN A 129 -3.78 7.84 -15.12
C GLN A 129 -4.02 6.54 -15.90
N LEU A 130 -4.80 6.61 -16.99
CA LEU A 130 -5.08 5.48 -17.87
C LEU A 130 -3.83 5.02 -18.61
N GLU A 131 -3.00 5.93 -19.12
CA GLU A 131 -1.71 5.60 -19.73
C GLU A 131 -0.82 4.81 -18.76
N TRP A 132 -0.70 5.28 -17.51
CA TRP A 132 0.08 4.58 -16.48
C TRP A 132 -0.49 3.20 -16.13
N LEU A 133 -1.82 3.08 -16.07
CA LEU A 133 -2.49 1.81 -15.83
C LEU A 133 -2.22 0.84 -16.97
N GLN A 134 -2.44 1.24 -18.22
CA GLN A 134 -2.27 0.41 -19.41
C GLN A 134 -0.81 -0.04 -19.63
N ALA A 135 0.16 0.85 -19.40
CA ALA A 135 1.59 0.56 -19.59
C ALA A 135 2.15 -0.57 -18.69
N GLY A 136 1.42 -0.93 -17.64
CA GLY A 136 1.78 -2.04 -16.74
C GLY A 136 0.86 -3.25 -16.83
N MET A 137 -0.21 -3.22 -17.63
CA MET A 137 -1.14 -4.34 -17.73
C MET A 137 -0.51 -5.57 -18.37
N TRP A 138 -0.99 -6.74 -17.97
CA TRP A 138 -0.63 -8.00 -18.61
C TRP A 138 -1.20 -8.04 -20.03
N HIS A 139 -0.40 -8.49 -21.01
CA HIS A 139 -0.73 -8.37 -22.44
C HIS A 139 -2.09 -8.95 -22.82
N THR A 140 -2.49 -10.12 -22.30
CA THR A 140 -3.80 -10.69 -22.61
C THR A 140 -4.95 -9.86 -22.05
N THR A 141 -4.75 -9.24 -20.88
CA THR A 141 -5.72 -8.33 -20.28
C THR A 141 -5.78 -7.03 -21.07
N LEU A 142 -4.64 -6.52 -21.53
CA LEU A 142 -4.56 -5.33 -22.38
C LEU A 142 -5.24 -5.54 -23.73
N GLU A 143 -5.08 -6.70 -24.37
CA GLU A 143 -5.74 -7.04 -25.63
C GLU A 143 -7.27 -7.09 -25.49
N GLU A 144 -7.79 -7.62 -24.37
CA GLU A 144 -9.22 -7.61 -24.12
C GLU A 144 -9.73 -6.20 -23.81
N PHE A 145 -8.93 -5.43 -23.06
CA PHE A 145 -9.19 -4.03 -22.75
C PHE A 145 -9.27 -3.14 -24.01
N LEU A 146 -8.36 -3.30 -24.97
CA LEU A 146 -8.31 -2.51 -26.21
C LEU A 146 -9.53 -2.72 -27.13
N LYS A 147 -10.34 -3.76 -26.89
CA LYS A 147 -11.62 -3.96 -27.60
C LYS A 147 -12.73 -3.02 -27.11
N TYR A 148 -12.54 -2.38 -25.96
CA TYR A 148 -13.49 -1.47 -25.33
C TYR A 148 -12.91 -0.06 -25.27
N THR A 149 -13.71 0.94 -25.65
CA THR A 149 -13.31 2.35 -25.50
C THR A 149 -13.50 2.78 -24.05
N ILE A 150 -12.53 2.47 -23.21
CA ILE A 150 -12.51 2.91 -21.80
C ILE A 150 -11.86 4.29 -21.72
N THR A 151 -12.60 5.25 -21.17
CA THR A 151 -12.22 6.67 -21.15
C THR A 151 -11.96 7.20 -19.74
N SER A 152 -12.29 6.42 -18.71
CA SER A 152 -12.03 6.79 -17.30
C SER A 152 -11.50 5.64 -16.47
N THR A 153 -10.81 5.98 -15.37
CA THR A 153 -10.31 4.98 -14.40
C THR A 153 -11.44 4.22 -13.70
N LYS A 154 -12.61 4.86 -13.54
CA LYS A 154 -13.81 4.25 -12.99
C LYS A 154 -14.37 3.16 -13.92
N GLU A 155 -14.45 3.43 -15.22
CA GLU A 155 -14.85 2.44 -16.21
C GLU A 155 -13.91 1.24 -16.22
N LEU A 156 -12.60 1.49 -16.15
CA LEU A 156 -11.57 0.46 -16.06
C LEU A 156 -11.76 -0.44 -14.83
N LYS A 157 -12.02 0.17 -13.66
CA LYS A 157 -12.30 -0.59 -12.43
C LYS A 157 -13.54 -1.48 -12.58
N ASN A 158 -14.63 -0.93 -13.12
CA ASN A 158 -15.87 -1.69 -13.31
C ASN A 158 -15.67 -2.85 -14.27
N TYR A 159 -14.93 -2.61 -15.36
CA TYR A 159 -14.57 -3.63 -16.33
C TYR A 159 -13.71 -4.74 -15.70
N ALA A 160 -12.73 -4.39 -14.87
CA ALA A 160 -11.92 -5.35 -14.13
C ALA A 160 -12.76 -6.29 -13.28
N ILE A 161 -13.73 -5.74 -12.54
CA ILE A 161 -14.67 -6.52 -11.71
C ILE A 161 -15.48 -7.49 -12.59
N GLN A 162 -15.95 -7.03 -13.75
CA GLN A 162 -16.75 -7.86 -14.66
C GLN A 162 -15.95 -9.01 -15.27
N ILE A 163 -14.72 -8.77 -15.73
CA ILE A 163 -13.85 -9.82 -16.26
C ILE A 163 -13.56 -10.86 -15.19
N GLU A 164 -13.18 -10.42 -13.99
CA GLU A 164 -12.83 -11.33 -12.91
C GLU A 164 -14.02 -12.21 -12.49
N ALA A 165 -15.21 -11.62 -12.42
CA ALA A 165 -16.45 -12.37 -12.18
C ALA A 165 -16.71 -13.42 -13.29
N LYS A 166 -16.54 -13.03 -14.56
CA LYS A 166 -16.68 -13.93 -15.71
C LYS A 166 -15.66 -15.06 -15.68
N GLN A 167 -14.39 -14.76 -15.41
CA GLN A 167 -13.32 -15.75 -15.30
C GLN A 167 -13.56 -16.73 -14.15
N SER A 168 -14.02 -16.24 -13.00
CA SER A 168 -14.39 -17.10 -11.87
C SER A 168 -15.55 -18.05 -12.22
N LEU A 169 -16.58 -17.56 -12.93
CA LEU A 169 -17.68 -18.40 -13.37
C LEU A 169 -17.23 -19.48 -14.36
N LEU A 170 -16.41 -19.12 -15.36
CA LEU A 170 -15.88 -20.08 -16.33
C LEU A 170 -14.99 -21.14 -15.66
N ALA A 171 -14.21 -20.76 -14.65
CA ALA A 171 -13.39 -21.69 -13.89
C ALA A 171 -14.25 -22.70 -13.10
N LYS A 172 -15.39 -22.27 -12.54
CA LYS A 172 -16.33 -23.16 -11.85
C LYS A 172 -16.98 -24.15 -12.81
N ILE A 173 -17.51 -23.67 -13.92
CA ILE A 173 -18.13 -24.52 -14.95
C ILE A 173 -17.15 -25.58 -15.44
N LYS A 174 -15.89 -25.18 -15.70
CA LYS A 174 -14.86 -26.13 -16.12
C LYS A 174 -14.54 -27.18 -15.04
N ALA A 175 -14.45 -26.76 -13.78
CA ALA A 175 -14.17 -27.69 -12.68
C ALA A 175 -15.31 -28.72 -12.50
N GLU A 176 -16.56 -28.29 -12.64
CA GLU A 176 -17.74 -29.18 -12.61
C GLU A 176 -17.70 -30.19 -13.76
N GLN A 177 -17.40 -29.74 -14.98
CA GLN A 177 -17.24 -30.62 -16.15
C GLN A 177 -16.10 -31.63 -15.98
N ASP A 178 -14.95 -31.19 -15.46
CA ASP A 178 -13.79 -32.06 -15.20
C ASP A 178 -14.13 -33.13 -14.12
N GLU A 179 -14.96 -32.79 -13.12
CA GLU A 179 -15.42 -33.71 -12.08
C GLU A 179 -16.46 -34.72 -12.61
N GLU A 180 -17.39 -34.28 -13.45
CA GLU A 180 -18.35 -35.16 -14.14
C GLU A 180 -17.63 -36.17 -15.04
N GLU A 181 -16.67 -35.71 -15.85
CA GLU A 181 -15.85 -36.59 -16.69
C GLU A 181 -15.06 -37.60 -15.87
N ARG A 182 -14.45 -37.16 -14.76
CA ARG A 182 -13.70 -38.04 -13.86
C ARG A 182 -14.60 -39.11 -13.25
N THR A 183 -15.81 -38.73 -12.81
CA THR A 183 -16.79 -39.64 -12.22
C THR A 183 -17.28 -40.64 -13.26
N ALA A 184 -17.58 -40.19 -14.48
CA ALA A 184 -18.01 -41.07 -15.58
C ALA A 184 -16.95 -42.12 -15.93
N ARG A 185 -15.66 -41.73 -15.97
CA ARG A 185 -14.55 -42.67 -16.21
C ARG A 185 -14.42 -43.72 -15.11
N LEU A 186 -14.58 -43.32 -13.84
CA LEU A 186 -14.53 -44.25 -12.71
C LEU A 186 -15.70 -45.26 -12.73
N VAL A 187 -16.90 -44.82 -13.09
CA VAL A 187 -18.07 -45.70 -13.23
C VAL A 187 -17.86 -46.72 -14.36
N GLN A 188 -17.37 -46.29 -15.52
CA GLN A 188 -17.06 -47.21 -16.64
C GLN A 188 -15.97 -48.23 -16.26
N GLN A 189 -14.93 -47.80 -15.54
CA GLN A 189 -13.87 -48.69 -15.09
C GLN A 189 -14.37 -49.73 -14.06
N ALA A 190 -15.27 -49.33 -13.16
CA ALA A 190 -15.88 -50.24 -12.19
C ALA A 190 -16.80 -51.29 -12.84
N GLN A 191 -17.54 -50.91 -13.89
CA GLN A 191 -18.40 -51.83 -14.65
C GLN A 191 -17.58 -52.93 -15.34
N HIS A 192 -16.41 -52.61 -15.92
CA HIS A 192 -15.56 -53.61 -16.55
C HIS A 192 -14.86 -54.57 -15.56
N ILE A 193 -14.70 -54.19 -14.29
CA ILE A 193 -14.10 -55.06 -13.27
C ILE A 193 -15.14 -56.04 -12.69
N GLY A 194 -16.42 -55.68 -12.68
CA GLY A 194 -17.50 -56.54 -12.17
C GLY A 194 -17.96 -57.67 -13.10
N GLU A 195 -17.48 -57.69 -14.35
CA GLU A 195 -17.83 -58.69 -15.38
C GLU A 195 -16.74 -59.77 -15.59
N GLN A 196 -15.67 -59.77 -14.78
CA GLN A 196 -14.62 -60.80 -14.75
C GLN A 196 -14.73 -61.68 -13.51
#